data_AF-A0A5J6FAE8-F1
#
_entry.id   AF-A0A5J6FAE8-F1
#
_cell.length_a   1.000
_cell.length_b   1.000
_cell.length_c   1.000
_cell.angle_alpha   90.00
_cell.angle_beta   90.00
_cell.angle_gamma   90.00
#
_symmetry.space_group_name_H-M   'P 1'
#
loop_
_entity.id
_entity.type
_entity.pdbx_description
1 polymer ?
#
loop_
_entity_poly.entity_id
_entity_poly.type
_entity_poly.pdbx_seq_one_letter_code
_entity_poly.pdbx_strand_id
1 'polypeptide(L)'
;MIHLVTADVPAPHGPHEQHRAGRAAAADALRRSGSTKLEVGRRPDGAPVFPAGFAGSIAHTPRLAVAAVCRAEEARGVGVDLETDTVQERLHRILLREEERESLWVPADEPTLRRLFVAKEAAFKAFSACEEPVARTFWRIRLEQAAPGAGRLLARAGDERAWVRVWADSERAWAVAVLLRPEQTSANRPVQAGHVDALGRKGLLDLGDHQLAVEPPVGQQVDIGETELGPGVDREVGGGQQQHPRDGPIGEDVG
;
A
#
# COMPACT_ATOMS: atom_id res chain seq x y z
N MET A 1 -9.89 4.02 12.15
CA MET A 1 -9.48 2.63 11.87
C MET A 1 -10.14 2.19 10.58
N ILE A 2 -9.39 1.64 9.63
CA ILE A 2 -9.97 1.11 8.39
C ILE A 2 -10.06 -0.41 8.51
N HIS A 3 -11.25 -0.95 8.26
CA HIS A 3 -11.50 -2.38 8.21
C HIS A 3 -11.43 -2.85 6.77
N LEU A 4 -10.43 -3.68 6.48
CA LEU A 4 -10.25 -4.36 5.20
C LEU A 4 -10.77 -5.79 5.33
N VAL A 5 -11.70 -6.18 4.46
CA VAL A 5 -12.30 -7.51 4.46
C VAL A 5 -12.30 -8.07 3.05
N THR A 6 -11.92 -9.34 2.91
CA THR A 6 -12.00 -10.08 1.65
C THR A 6 -13.14 -11.10 1.66
N ALA A 7 -13.58 -11.48 0.46
CA ALA A 7 -14.49 -12.60 0.23
C ALA A 7 -14.12 -13.31 -1.07
N ASP A 8 -14.09 -14.64 -1.03
CA ASP A 8 -13.89 -15.44 -2.23
C ASP A 8 -15.05 -15.25 -3.20
N VAL A 9 -14.74 -15.14 -4.48
CA VAL A 9 -15.74 -15.11 -5.55
C VAL A 9 -16.02 -16.55 -5.97
N PRO A 10 -17.23 -17.08 -5.76
CA PRO A 10 -17.54 -18.45 -6.13
C PRO A 10 -17.54 -18.62 -7.66
N ALA A 11 -17.35 -19.87 -8.12
CA ALA A 11 -17.60 -20.23 -9.51
C ALA A 11 -19.07 -19.90 -9.89
N PRO A 12 -19.35 -19.45 -11.13
CA PRO A 12 -18.46 -19.41 -12.29
C PRO A 12 -17.60 -18.13 -12.40
N HIS A 13 -17.38 -17.38 -11.32
CA HIS A 13 -16.55 -16.16 -11.31
C HIS A 13 -17.08 -15.03 -12.20
N GLY A 14 -18.39 -15.04 -12.49
CA GLY A 14 -19.02 -14.05 -13.35
C GLY A 14 -19.26 -12.70 -12.64
N PRO A 15 -19.73 -11.68 -13.39
CA PRO A 15 -20.01 -10.36 -12.83
C PRO A 15 -20.99 -10.37 -11.66
N HIS A 16 -21.95 -11.31 -11.66
CA HIS A 16 -22.93 -11.45 -10.59
C HIS A 16 -22.27 -11.99 -9.30
N GLU A 17 -21.41 -13.01 -9.41
CA GLU A 17 -20.67 -13.57 -8.28
C GLU A 17 -19.70 -12.54 -7.69
N GLN A 18 -18.97 -11.81 -8.55
CA GLN A 18 -18.05 -10.75 -8.16
C GLN A 18 -18.79 -9.63 -7.40
N HIS A 19 -19.92 -9.16 -7.94
CA HIS A 19 -20.75 -8.15 -7.29
C HIS A 19 -21.26 -8.61 -5.91
N ARG A 20 -21.77 -9.86 -5.83
CA ARG A 20 -22.27 -10.44 -4.57
C ARG A 20 -21.15 -10.59 -3.53
N ALA A 21 -19.99 -11.10 -3.91
CA ALA A 21 -18.84 -11.26 -3.03
C ALA A 21 -18.35 -9.91 -2.50
N GLY A 22 -18.24 -8.89 -3.38
CA GLY A 22 -17.86 -7.54 -2.97
C GLY A 22 -18.85 -6.92 -1.99
N ARG A 23 -20.16 -7.12 -2.19
CA ARG A 23 -21.18 -6.65 -1.23
C ARG A 23 -21.16 -7.43 0.08
N ALA A 24 -20.85 -8.72 0.07
CA ALA A 24 -20.68 -9.51 1.29
C ALA A 24 -19.47 -9.03 2.11
N ALA A 25 -18.32 -8.80 1.45
CA ALA A 25 -17.13 -8.22 2.07
C ALA A 25 -17.43 -6.83 2.67
N ALA A 26 -18.16 -5.99 1.94
CA ALA A 26 -18.54 -4.66 2.41
C ALA A 26 -19.48 -4.68 3.61
N ALA A 27 -20.47 -5.58 3.61
CA ALA A 27 -21.38 -5.78 4.74
C ALA A 27 -20.62 -6.23 6.01
N ASP A 28 -19.62 -7.10 5.87
CA ASP A 28 -18.80 -7.51 7.00
C ASP A 28 -17.85 -6.40 7.48
N ALA A 29 -17.23 -5.67 6.56
CA ALA A 29 -16.42 -4.50 6.91
C ALA A 29 -17.25 -3.44 7.66
N LEU A 30 -18.48 -3.15 7.19
CA LEU A 30 -19.43 -2.26 7.88
C LEU A 30 -19.76 -2.74 9.30
N ARG A 31 -20.00 -4.04 9.47
CA ARG A 31 -20.27 -4.63 10.79
C ARG A 31 -19.09 -4.44 11.73
N ARG A 32 -17.87 -4.70 11.26
CA ARG A 32 -16.63 -4.51 12.03
C ARG A 32 -16.39 -3.04 12.37
N SER A 33 -16.76 -2.13 11.48
CA SER A 33 -16.79 -0.69 11.74
C SER A 33 -17.93 -0.24 12.66
N GLY A 34 -18.78 -1.15 13.15
CA GLY A 34 -19.87 -0.84 14.08
C GLY A 34 -21.12 -0.24 13.43
N SER A 35 -21.32 -0.42 12.13
CA SER A 35 -22.57 -0.04 11.47
C SER A 35 -23.69 -1.01 11.82
N THR A 36 -24.89 -0.48 12.09
CA THR A 36 -26.12 -1.27 12.19
C THR A 36 -26.80 -1.49 10.84
N LYS A 37 -26.45 -0.69 9.82
CA LYS A 37 -26.91 -0.84 8.43
C LYS A 37 -25.80 -1.48 7.61
N LEU A 38 -26.06 -2.65 7.05
CA LEU A 38 -25.03 -3.44 6.36
C LEU A 38 -25.20 -3.44 4.83
N GLU A 39 -26.32 -2.91 4.35
CA GLU A 39 -26.60 -2.82 2.92
C GLU A 39 -25.82 -1.68 2.27
N VAL A 40 -25.16 -1.98 1.15
CA VAL A 40 -24.45 -1.00 0.32
C VAL A 40 -25.22 -0.82 -0.98
N GLY A 41 -25.77 0.37 -1.17
CA GLY A 41 -26.52 0.74 -2.36
C GLY A 41 -25.65 0.88 -3.60
N ARG A 42 -26.24 1.37 -4.69
CA ARG A 42 -25.56 1.59 -5.97
C ARG A 42 -26.03 2.89 -6.61
N ARG A 43 -25.09 3.74 -7.02
CA ARG A 43 -25.35 4.95 -7.80
C ARG A 43 -25.63 4.61 -9.26
N PRO A 44 -26.23 5.53 -10.04
CA PRO A 44 -26.44 5.34 -11.49
C PRO A 44 -25.16 5.07 -12.28
N ASP A 45 -24.03 5.63 -11.85
CA ASP A 45 -22.69 5.40 -12.43
C ASP A 45 -22.05 4.07 -11.97
N GLY A 46 -22.74 3.30 -11.14
CA GLY A 46 -22.30 2.00 -10.64
C GLY A 46 -21.52 2.03 -9.33
N ALA A 47 -21.11 3.20 -8.84
CA ALA A 47 -20.34 3.30 -7.59
C ALA A 47 -21.16 2.85 -6.37
N PRO A 48 -20.53 2.21 -5.36
CA PRO A 48 -21.22 1.80 -4.14
C PRO A 48 -21.68 3.00 -3.31
N VAL A 49 -22.85 2.89 -2.68
CA VAL A 49 -23.36 3.87 -1.72
C VAL A 49 -23.32 3.25 -0.34
N PHE A 50 -22.34 3.66 0.47
CA PHE A 50 -22.25 3.22 1.86
C PHE A 50 -23.26 3.96 2.74
N PRO A 51 -23.71 3.35 3.85
CA PRO A 51 -24.59 4.01 4.82
C PRO A 51 -24.00 5.32 5.35
N ALA A 52 -24.88 6.26 5.70
CA ALA A 52 -24.47 7.52 6.32
C ALA A 52 -23.58 7.29 7.55
N GLY A 53 -22.52 8.09 7.68
CA GLY A 53 -21.50 7.94 8.73
C GLY A 53 -20.34 7.01 8.36
N PHE A 54 -20.36 6.38 7.18
CA PHE A 54 -19.30 5.49 6.72
C PHE A 54 -18.79 5.89 5.33
N ALA A 55 -17.48 5.80 5.15
CA ALA A 55 -16.85 5.82 3.84
C ALA A 55 -16.39 4.40 3.49
N GLY A 56 -16.47 4.03 2.23
CA GLY A 56 -16.07 2.70 1.81
C GLY A 56 -15.76 2.57 0.33
N SER A 57 -15.04 1.51 0.00
CA SER A 57 -14.69 1.14 -1.37
C SER A 57 -14.71 -0.37 -1.54
N ILE A 58 -14.96 -0.81 -2.77
CA ILE A 58 -15.04 -2.23 -3.14
C ILE A 58 -14.21 -2.42 -4.42
N ALA A 59 -13.46 -3.51 -4.47
CA ALA A 59 -12.76 -3.98 -5.66
C ALA A 59 -12.88 -5.50 -5.78
N HIS A 60 -12.63 -6.03 -6.97
CA HIS A 60 -12.61 -7.47 -7.19
C HIS A 60 -11.75 -7.85 -8.39
N THR A 61 -11.21 -9.06 -8.34
CA THR A 61 -10.77 -9.84 -9.50
C THR A 61 -11.80 -10.93 -9.76
N PRO A 62 -11.62 -11.80 -10.79
CA PRO A 62 -12.53 -12.92 -10.99
C PRO A 62 -12.67 -13.85 -9.79
N ARG A 63 -11.65 -13.95 -8.94
CA ARG A 63 -11.59 -14.94 -7.83
C ARG A 63 -11.72 -14.34 -6.44
N LEU A 64 -11.52 -13.04 -6.28
CA LEU A 64 -11.44 -12.42 -4.96
C LEU A 64 -12.09 -11.04 -4.98
N ALA A 65 -12.91 -10.75 -3.99
CA ALA A 65 -13.43 -9.42 -3.74
C ALA A 65 -12.87 -8.86 -2.42
N VAL A 66 -12.76 -7.54 -2.35
CA VAL A 66 -12.32 -6.83 -1.15
C VAL A 66 -13.17 -5.60 -0.94
N ALA A 67 -13.40 -5.27 0.33
CA ALA A 67 -13.96 -4.00 0.75
C ALA A 67 -13.09 -3.36 1.83
N ALA A 68 -12.94 -2.04 1.74
CA ALA A 68 -12.37 -1.21 2.79
C ALA A 68 -13.46 -0.28 3.32
N VAL A 69 -13.64 -0.21 4.63
CA VAL A 69 -14.64 0.66 5.28
C VAL A 69 -14.03 1.35 6.49
N CYS A 70 -14.37 2.61 6.68
CA CYS A 70 -14.05 3.37 7.89
C CYS A 70 -15.22 4.27 8.27
N ARG A 71 -15.17 4.82 9.49
CA ARG A 71 -16.12 5.86 9.89
C ARG A 71 -15.77 7.15 9.16
N ALA A 72 -16.78 7.92 8.74
CA ALA A 72 -16.57 9.20 8.06
C ALA A 72 -15.85 10.24 8.95
N GLU A 73 -15.98 10.08 10.27
CA GLU A 73 -15.25 10.87 11.27
C GLU A 73 -13.75 10.52 11.37
N GLU A 74 -13.28 9.49 10.66
CA GLU A 74 -11.87 9.09 10.63
C GLU A 74 -11.22 9.40 9.28
N ALA A 75 -11.96 9.30 8.17
CA ALA A 75 -11.47 9.71 6.85
C ALA A 75 -12.61 10.22 5.97
N ARG A 76 -12.31 11.22 5.13
CA ARG A 76 -13.28 11.77 4.15
C ARG A 76 -13.64 10.78 3.05
N GLY A 77 -12.71 9.88 2.74
CA GLY A 77 -12.86 8.89 1.67
C GLY A 77 -11.82 7.79 1.82
N VAL A 78 -12.19 6.59 1.41
CA VAL A 78 -11.31 5.43 1.35
C VAL A 78 -11.45 4.78 -0.02
N GLY A 79 -10.35 4.26 -0.53
CA GLY A 79 -10.30 3.53 -1.79
C GLY A 79 -9.54 2.23 -1.59
N VAL A 80 -10.00 1.16 -2.23
CA VAL A 80 -9.27 -0.10 -2.30
C VAL A 80 -9.23 -0.58 -3.74
N ASP A 81 -8.10 -1.17 -4.12
CA ASP A 81 -7.99 -1.87 -5.38
C ASP A 81 -7.07 -3.09 -5.26
N LEU A 82 -7.29 -4.07 -6.13
CA LEU A 82 -6.49 -5.28 -6.22
C LEU A 82 -6.36 -5.69 -7.69
N GLU A 83 -5.17 -6.11 -8.09
CA GLU A 83 -4.88 -6.55 -9.46
C GLU A 83 -4.03 -7.81 -9.44
N THR A 84 -4.41 -8.80 -10.24
CA THR A 84 -3.68 -10.07 -10.44
C THR A 84 -3.10 -10.18 -11.85
N ASP A 85 -3.62 -9.40 -12.80
CA ASP A 85 -3.20 -9.50 -14.18
C ASP A 85 -1.98 -8.61 -14.45
N THR A 86 -1.16 -9.02 -15.41
CA THR A 86 -0.06 -8.17 -15.89
C THR A 86 -0.61 -6.94 -16.58
N VAL A 87 -0.14 -5.77 -16.12
CA VAL A 87 -0.38 -4.51 -16.81
C VAL A 87 0.58 -4.41 -17.98
N GLN A 88 0.03 -4.40 -19.20
CA GLN A 88 0.85 -4.34 -20.41
C GLN A 88 1.71 -3.08 -20.41
N GLU A 89 3.03 -3.24 -20.59
CA GLU A 89 4.00 -2.16 -20.50
C GLU A 89 3.61 -0.95 -21.37
N ARG A 90 3.07 -1.17 -22.58
CA ARG A 90 2.62 -0.10 -23.49
C ARG A 90 1.63 0.91 -22.87
N LEU A 91 0.94 0.53 -21.79
CA LEU A 91 -0.01 1.40 -21.10
C LEU A 91 0.69 2.43 -20.19
N HIS A 92 2.00 2.32 -19.97
CA HIS A 92 2.74 3.20 -19.06
C HIS A 92 2.56 4.69 -19.38
N ARG A 93 2.43 5.10 -20.65
CA ARG A 93 2.19 6.50 -21.05
C ARG A 93 0.77 7.00 -20.79
N ILE A 94 -0.18 6.08 -20.69
CA ILE A 94 -1.58 6.37 -20.37
C ILE A 94 -1.76 6.43 -18.85
N LEU A 95 -1.10 5.50 -18.14
CA LEU A 95 -1.22 5.35 -16.69
C LEU A 95 -0.37 6.37 -15.92
N LEU A 96 0.85 6.63 -16.39
CA LEU A 96 1.84 7.43 -15.68
C LEU A 96 2.19 8.69 -16.48
N ARG A 97 2.33 9.82 -15.78
CA ARG A 97 2.95 11.04 -16.30
C ARG A 97 4.45 10.86 -16.42
N GLU A 98 5.09 11.79 -17.11
CA GLU A 98 6.54 11.76 -17.34
C GLU A 98 7.34 11.72 -16.04
N GLU A 99 7.00 12.59 -15.10
CA GLU A 99 7.67 12.69 -13.81
C GLU A 99 7.49 11.41 -12.97
N GLU A 100 6.33 10.75 -13.09
CA GLU A 100 6.07 9.46 -12.42
C GLU A 100 6.87 8.33 -13.05
N ARG A 101 7.04 8.34 -14.38
CA ARG A 101 7.89 7.36 -15.08
C ARG A 101 9.35 7.51 -14.73
N GLU A 102 9.81 8.73 -14.50
CA GLU A 102 11.21 8.99 -14.15
C GLU A 102 11.53 8.64 -12.69
N SER A 103 10.57 8.82 -11.78
CA SER A 103 10.83 8.70 -10.34
C SER A 103 10.33 7.41 -9.70
N LEU A 104 9.31 6.75 -10.26
CA LEU A 104 8.61 5.63 -9.61
C LEU A 104 8.67 4.32 -10.39
N TRP A 105 9.14 4.34 -11.65
CA TRP A 105 9.06 3.19 -12.54
C TRP A 105 10.34 3.02 -13.34
N VAL A 106 10.68 1.77 -13.65
CA VAL A 106 11.79 1.41 -14.54
C VAL A 106 11.20 0.67 -15.74
N PRO A 107 11.62 0.96 -16.99
CA PRO A 107 11.17 0.21 -18.15
C PRO A 107 11.36 -1.30 -17.99
N ALA A 108 10.45 -2.09 -18.55
CA ALA A 108 10.35 -3.54 -18.40
C ALA A 108 10.11 -4.06 -16.95
N ASP A 109 9.77 -3.19 -15.99
CA ASP A 109 9.32 -3.60 -14.65
C ASP A 109 7.79 -3.66 -14.57
N GLU A 110 7.21 -4.75 -15.06
CA GLU A 110 5.76 -4.99 -15.05
C GLU A 110 5.17 -5.05 -13.61
N PRO A 111 5.81 -5.71 -12.62
CA PRO A 111 5.33 -5.69 -11.25
C PRO A 111 5.20 -4.28 -10.67
N THR A 112 6.20 -3.41 -10.89
CA THR A 112 6.11 -2.01 -10.43
C THR A 112 5.02 -1.24 -11.19
N LEU A 113 4.83 -1.49 -12.50
CA LEU A 113 3.73 -0.87 -13.24
C LEU A 113 2.36 -1.29 -12.68
N ARG A 114 2.17 -2.58 -12.36
CA ARG A 114 0.96 -3.10 -11.71
C ARG A 114 0.73 -2.42 -10.35
N ARG A 115 1.78 -2.26 -9.55
CA ARG A 115 1.73 -1.55 -8.26
C ARG A 115 1.28 -0.11 -8.39
N LEU A 116 1.79 0.62 -9.38
CA LEU A 116 1.40 2.01 -9.60
C LEU A 116 -0.03 2.11 -10.15
N PHE A 117 -0.43 1.17 -11.00
CA PHE A 117 -1.80 1.08 -11.51
C PHE A 117 -2.81 0.90 -10.37
N VAL A 118 -2.65 -0.14 -9.54
CA VAL A 118 -3.55 -0.41 -8.40
C VAL A 118 -3.55 0.76 -7.40
N ALA A 119 -2.41 1.43 -7.22
CA ALA A 119 -2.32 2.62 -6.38
C ALA A 119 -3.17 3.79 -6.91
N LYS A 120 -3.15 4.04 -8.22
CA LYS A 120 -3.98 5.08 -8.84
C LYS A 120 -5.47 4.75 -8.77
N GLU A 121 -5.84 3.49 -9.01
CA GLU A 121 -7.23 3.04 -8.90
C GLU A 121 -7.77 3.19 -7.47
N ALA A 122 -6.98 2.79 -6.46
CA ALA A 122 -7.34 3.02 -5.07
C ALA A 122 -7.48 4.53 -4.77
N ALA A 123 -6.52 5.36 -5.19
CA ALA A 123 -6.59 6.81 -5.00
C ALA A 123 -7.82 7.43 -5.69
N PHE A 124 -8.13 7.01 -6.91
CA PHE A 124 -9.30 7.46 -7.66
C PHE A 124 -10.60 7.17 -6.91
N LYS A 125 -10.74 5.96 -6.36
CA LYS A 125 -11.90 5.59 -5.55
C LYS A 125 -11.98 6.41 -4.27
N ALA A 126 -10.86 6.67 -3.60
CA ALA A 126 -10.84 7.53 -2.41
C ALA A 126 -11.27 8.97 -2.72
N PHE A 127 -10.80 9.53 -3.85
CA PHE A 127 -11.17 10.86 -4.31
C PHE A 127 -12.60 10.97 -4.87
N SER A 128 -13.31 9.86 -5.09
CA SER A 128 -14.72 9.89 -5.50
C SER A 128 -15.65 10.55 -4.47
N ALA A 129 -15.18 10.70 -3.22
CA ALA A 129 -15.84 11.47 -2.16
C ALA A 129 -15.70 12.99 -2.31
N CYS A 130 -14.79 13.47 -3.16
CA CYS A 130 -14.58 14.89 -3.42
C CYS A 130 -15.60 15.44 -4.42
N GLU A 131 -15.99 16.70 -4.23
CA GLU A 131 -16.86 17.42 -5.17
C GLU A 131 -16.09 17.91 -6.40
N GLU A 132 -14.79 18.18 -6.25
CA GLU A 132 -13.91 18.68 -7.29
C GLU A 132 -13.81 17.72 -8.50
N PRO A 133 -14.21 18.15 -9.71
CA PRO A 133 -14.15 17.30 -10.91
C PRO A 133 -12.76 16.76 -11.21
N VAL A 134 -11.73 17.54 -10.87
CA VAL A 134 -10.31 17.16 -11.04
C VAL A 134 -9.94 15.94 -10.22
N ALA A 135 -10.42 15.85 -8.99
CA ALA A 135 -10.16 14.73 -8.09
C ALA A 135 -10.81 13.43 -8.60
N ARG A 136 -11.86 13.56 -9.41
CA ARG A 136 -12.59 12.45 -10.05
C ARG A 136 -12.09 12.11 -11.45
N THR A 137 -10.86 12.50 -11.81
CA THR A 137 -10.24 12.20 -13.11
C THR A 137 -8.99 11.36 -12.94
N PHE A 138 -9.05 10.07 -13.28
CA PHE A 138 -7.97 9.09 -13.08
C PHE A 138 -6.59 9.57 -13.59
N TRP A 139 -6.50 10.04 -14.84
CA TRP A 139 -5.24 10.49 -15.49
C TRP A 139 -4.66 11.78 -14.89
N ARG A 140 -5.41 12.47 -14.02
CA ARG A 140 -4.94 13.67 -13.31
C ARG A 140 -4.37 13.35 -11.93
N ILE A 141 -4.56 12.12 -11.45
CA ILE A 141 -3.96 11.65 -10.21
C ILE A 141 -2.46 11.45 -10.44
N ARG A 142 -1.68 12.13 -9.60
CA ARG A 142 -0.23 12.01 -9.54
C ARG A 142 0.16 11.23 -8.29
N LEU A 143 1.09 10.31 -8.44
CA LEU A 143 1.73 9.60 -7.35
C LEU A 143 3.11 10.21 -7.11
N GLU A 144 3.44 10.39 -5.83
CA GLU A 144 4.75 10.84 -5.37
C GLU A 144 5.23 9.86 -4.30
N GLN A 145 6.54 9.58 -4.25
CA GLN A 145 7.09 8.71 -3.21
C GLN A 145 7.12 9.46 -1.88
N ALA A 146 6.52 8.87 -0.84
CA ALA A 146 6.51 9.46 0.49
C ALA A 146 7.89 9.40 1.16
N ALA A 147 8.55 8.25 1.03
CA ALA A 147 9.93 7.98 1.43
C ALA A 147 10.41 6.70 0.72
N PRO A 148 11.71 6.60 0.36
CA PRO A 148 12.26 5.38 -0.22
C PRO A 148 12.01 4.15 0.69
N GLY A 149 11.62 3.02 0.10
CA GLY A 149 11.44 1.74 0.83
C GLY A 149 10.18 1.62 1.70
N ALA A 150 9.40 2.70 1.90
CA ALA A 150 8.28 2.71 2.86
C ALA A 150 6.99 2.02 2.37
N GLY A 151 6.93 1.54 1.12
CA GLY A 151 5.72 0.96 0.52
C GLY A 151 4.51 1.93 0.50
N ARG A 152 4.78 3.24 0.60
CA ARG A 152 3.80 4.31 0.74
C ARG A 152 4.01 5.37 -0.34
N LEU A 153 2.90 5.78 -0.94
CA LEU A 153 2.83 6.83 -1.94
C LEU A 153 1.88 7.92 -1.46
N LEU A 154 2.12 9.15 -1.90
CA LEU A 154 1.17 10.25 -1.79
C LEU A 154 0.48 10.42 -3.15
N ALA A 155 -0.85 10.28 -3.17
CA ALA A 155 -1.64 10.62 -4.34
C ALA A 155 -2.14 12.07 -4.26
N ARG A 156 -2.12 12.78 -5.39
CA ARG A 156 -2.54 14.19 -5.49
C ARG A 156 -3.44 14.40 -6.70
N ALA A 157 -4.53 15.13 -6.51
CA ALA A 157 -5.40 15.57 -7.59
C ALA A 157 -6.00 16.95 -7.26
N GLY A 158 -5.55 18.00 -7.95
CA GLY A 158 -5.85 19.38 -7.55
C GLY A 158 -5.25 19.69 -6.19
N ASP A 159 -6.07 20.10 -5.22
CA ASP A 159 -5.67 20.31 -3.82
C ASP A 159 -5.90 19.07 -2.94
N GLU A 160 -6.60 18.07 -3.44
CA GLU A 160 -6.91 16.85 -2.70
C GLU A 160 -5.69 15.93 -2.61
N ARG A 161 -5.54 15.27 -1.46
CA ARG A 161 -4.40 14.40 -1.14
C ARG A 161 -4.88 13.09 -0.54
N ALA A 162 -4.24 11.99 -0.89
CA ALA A 162 -4.51 10.70 -0.25
C ALA A 162 -3.22 9.94 0.04
N TRP A 163 -3.11 9.36 1.24
CA TRP A 163 -2.07 8.37 1.52
C TRP A 163 -2.45 7.06 0.83
N VAL A 164 -1.54 6.48 0.07
CA VAL A 164 -1.71 5.19 -0.57
C VAL A 164 -0.67 4.22 -0.04
N ARG A 165 -1.13 3.08 0.50
CA ARG A 165 -0.26 1.97 0.86
C ARG A 165 -0.43 0.86 -0.16
N VAL A 166 0.69 0.32 -0.63
CA VAL A 166 0.71 -0.70 -1.67
C VAL A 166 1.46 -1.93 -1.16
N TRP A 167 0.85 -3.10 -1.33
CA TRP A 167 1.47 -4.40 -1.10
C TRP A 167 1.48 -5.16 -2.42
N ALA A 168 2.58 -5.81 -2.76
CA ALA A 168 2.64 -6.61 -3.97
C ALA A 168 3.68 -7.70 -3.87
N ASP A 169 3.40 -8.76 -4.60
CA ASP A 169 4.32 -9.84 -4.96
C ASP A 169 4.37 -9.96 -6.49
N SER A 170 4.98 -11.02 -7.03
CA SER A 170 5.08 -11.24 -8.48
C SER A 170 3.71 -11.50 -9.14
N GLU A 171 2.72 -11.99 -8.39
CA GLU A 171 1.43 -12.45 -8.91
C GLU A 171 0.31 -11.42 -8.70
N ARG A 172 0.43 -10.53 -7.70
CA ARG A 172 -0.65 -9.62 -7.35
C ARG A 172 -0.17 -8.34 -6.70
N ALA A 173 -0.97 -7.28 -6.85
CA ALA A 173 -0.80 -6.03 -6.15
C ALA A 173 -2.10 -5.58 -5.50
N TRP A 174 -1.98 -4.92 -4.36
CA TRP A 174 -3.06 -4.41 -3.54
C TRP A 174 -2.77 -2.97 -3.18
N ALA A 175 -3.79 -2.13 -3.15
CA ALA A 175 -3.67 -0.78 -2.62
C ALA A 175 -4.86 -0.40 -1.76
N VAL A 176 -4.57 0.34 -0.70
CA VAL A 176 -5.56 1.08 0.09
C VAL A 176 -5.15 2.54 0.10
N ALA A 177 -6.09 3.40 -0.28
CA ALA A 177 -5.94 4.84 -0.29
C ALA A 177 -6.86 5.50 0.74
N VAL A 178 -6.36 6.51 1.44
CA VAL A 178 -7.09 7.26 2.47
C VAL A 178 -7.02 8.73 2.15
N LEU A 179 -8.17 9.34 1.85
CA LEU A 179 -8.29 10.76 1.56
C LEU A 179 -8.03 11.58 2.82
N LEU A 180 -7.07 12.47 2.74
CA LEU A 180 -6.67 13.35 3.83
C LEU A 180 -7.70 14.46 4.05
N ARG A 181 -7.75 14.94 5.28
CA ARG A 181 -8.51 16.14 5.59
C ARG A 181 -7.72 17.40 5.25
N PRO A 182 -8.39 18.52 4.92
CA PRO A 182 -7.71 19.78 4.61
C PRO A 182 -6.71 20.21 5.70
N GLU A 183 -7.05 20.04 6.98
CA GLU A 183 -6.16 20.32 8.11
C GLU A 183 -4.88 19.45 8.12
N GLN A 184 -4.92 18.26 7.52
CA GLN A 184 -3.78 17.36 7.36
C GLN A 184 -2.97 17.63 6.08
N THR A 185 -3.48 18.46 5.15
CA THR A 185 -2.78 18.80 3.91
C THR A 185 -1.72 19.91 4.07
N SER A 186 -1.74 20.68 5.17
CA SER A 186 -0.88 21.85 5.37
C SER A 186 0.46 21.54 6.07
N ALA A 187 0.67 20.34 6.62
CA ALA A 187 1.81 20.11 7.51
C ALA A 187 2.90 19.26 6.85
N ASN A 188 4.04 19.88 6.61
CA ASN A 188 5.35 19.24 6.48
C ASN A 188 5.78 18.61 7.84
N ARG A 189 4.90 17.83 8.47
CA ARG A 189 5.18 17.20 9.77
C ARG A 189 5.86 15.86 9.51
N PRO A 190 7.08 15.64 10.00
CA PRO A 190 7.69 14.32 9.92
C PRO A 190 6.81 13.32 10.66
N VAL A 191 6.52 12.20 10.00
CA VAL A 191 5.88 11.03 10.62
C VAL A 191 6.81 10.56 11.75
N GLN A 192 6.40 10.73 13.00
CA GLN A 192 7.14 10.15 14.12
C GLN A 192 6.86 8.65 14.17
N ALA A 193 7.93 7.85 14.21
CA ALA A 193 7.82 6.41 14.39
C ALA A 193 7.27 6.12 15.80
N GLY A 194 6.07 5.52 15.88
CA GLY A 194 5.46 5.12 17.13
C GLY A 194 6.29 4.09 17.90
N HIS A 195 6.30 4.25 19.22
CA HIS A 195 7.00 3.42 20.21
C HIS A 195 6.38 2.01 20.31
N VAL A 196 7.19 1.00 20.63
CA VAL A 196 6.74 -0.38 20.87
C VAL A 196 6.43 -0.57 22.36
N ASP A 197 5.17 -0.86 22.68
CA ASP A 197 4.75 -1.10 24.06
C ASP A 197 5.14 -2.51 24.52
N ALA A 198 5.49 -2.63 25.81
CA ALA A 198 6.12 -3.77 26.48
C ALA A 198 5.31 -5.10 26.54
N LEU A 199 4.37 -5.33 25.63
CA LEU A 199 3.50 -6.52 25.59
C LEU A 199 3.59 -7.33 24.29
N GLY A 200 4.56 -7.06 23.41
CA GLY A 200 4.88 -7.97 22.29
C GLY A 200 3.82 -8.11 21.19
N ARG A 201 2.89 -7.16 21.07
CA ARG A 201 1.92 -7.12 19.94
C ARG A 201 2.59 -6.52 18.70
N LYS A 202 3.02 -7.37 17.75
CA LYS A 202 3.52 -6.95 16.44
C LYS A 202 2.37 -6.40 15.57
N GLY A 203 2.52 -5.18 15.03
CA GLY A 203 1.74 -4.73 13.86
C GLY A 203 0.95 -3.42 13.94
N LEU A 204 1.15 -2.57 14.95
CA LEU A 204 0.47 -1.27 15.02
C LEU A 204 1.31 -0.18 14.31
N LEU A 205 0.80 0.41 13.23
CA LEU A 205 1.44 1.53 12.53
C LEU A 205 0.61 2.82 12.69
N ASP A 206 1.26 3.82 13.26
CA ASP A 206 0.81 5.21 13.37
C ASP A 206 0.88 5.89 11.98
N LEU A 207 -0.22 6.54 11.56
CA LEU A 207 -0.33 7.29 10.31
C LEU A 207 -0.63 8.78 10.59
N GLY A 208 -0.29 9.25 11.80
CA GLY A 208 -1.07 10.25 12.52
C GLY A 208 -2.21 9.58 13.31
N ASP A 209 -3.20 10.37 13.75
CA ASP A 209 -4.35 9.97 14.60
C ASP A 209 -5.25 8.80 14.11
N HIS A 210 -4.87 8.12 13.03
CA HIS A 210 -5.63 7.03 12.43
C HIS A 210 -4.78 5.75 12.33
N GLN A 211 -5.04 4.81 13.24
CA GLN A 211 -4.46 3.47 13.21
C GLN A 211 -5.00 2.66 12.03
N LEU A 212 -4.11 2.16 11.17
CA LEU A 212 -4.40 1.13 10.17
C LEU A 212 -3.91 -0.24 10.65
N ALA A 213 -4.82 -1.07 11.14
CA ALA A 213 -4.56 -2.51 11.22
C ALA A 213 -4.80 -3.10 9.81
N VAL A 214 -3.76 -3.14 8.97
CA VAL A 214 -3.81 -3.90 7.71
C VAL A 214 -2.83 -5.05 7.82
N GLU A 215 -3.33 -6.19 8.30
CA GLU A 215 -2.69 -7.46 7.95
C GLU A 215 -3.03 -7.77 6.49
N PRO A 216 -2.09 -8.32 5.69
CA PRO A 216 -2.45 -8.89 4.41
C PRO A 216 -3.53 -9.96 4.63
N PRO A 217 -4.56 -10.07 3.77
CA PRO A 217 -5.49 -11.19 3.88
C PRO A 217 -4.70 -12.51 3.84
N VAL A 218 -4.85 -13.29 4.91
CA VAL A 218 -4.01 -14.45 5.31
C VAL A 218 -3.82 -15.46 4.18
N GLY A 219 -2.58 -15.95 4.02
CA GLY A 219 -2.30 -17.12 3.18
C GLY A 219 -0.85 -17.44 2.79
N GLN A 220 0.17 -17.24 3.64
CA GLN A 220 1.38 -18.10 3.79
C GLN A 220 2.37 -17.44 4.75
N GLN A 221 2.82 -18.22 5.72
CA GLN A 221 3.84 -17.89 6.69
C GLN A 221 5.20 -17.82 5.97
N VAL A 222 5.82 -16.63 5.95
CA VAL A 222 7.20 -16.48 5.46
C VAL A 222 8.08 -16.23 6.66
N ASP A 223 8.94 -17.19 6.97
CA ASP A 223 9.96 -17.10 8.00
C ASP A 223 10.96 -16.02 7.56
N ILE A 224 10.93 -14.87 8.23
CA ILE A 224 12.01 -13.87 8.12
C ILE A 224 13.00 -14.16 9.23
N GLY A 225 13.99 -14.99 8.91
CA GLY A 225 15.12 -15.29 9.77
C GLY A 225 15.74 -14.02 10.35
N GLU A 226 16.03 -14.06 11.64
CA GLU A 226 16.76 -13.03 12.35
C GLU A 226 18.16 -12.92 11.74
N THR A 227 18.44 -11.83 11.02
CA THR A 227 19.82 -11.49 10.70
C THR A 227 20.42 -10.85 11.95
N GLU A 228 21.26 -11.63 12.64
CA GLU A 228 22.08 -11.19 13.75
C GLU A 228 22.86 -9.92 13.38
N LEU A 229 22.61 -8.84 14.13
CA LEU A 229 23.49 -7.68 14.20
C LEU A 229 24.72 -8.09 15.00
N GLY A 230 25.83 -8.38 14.32
CA GLY A 230 27.14 -8.55 14.97
C GLY A 230 27.55 -7.26 15.70
N PRO A 231 28.18 -7.35 16.88
CA PRO A 231 28.50 -6.17 17.69
C PRO A 231 29.69 -5.40 17.10
N GLY A 232 29.62 -4.08 17.24
CA GLY A 232 30.67 -3.14 16.88
C GLY A 232 31.95 -3.37 17.68
N VAL A 233 33.08 -3.21 16.99
CA VAL A 233 34.41 -3.14 17.59
C VAL A 233 34.84 -1.68 17.65
N ASP A 234 34.77 -1.11 18.85
CA ASP A 234 35.48 0.11 19.21
C ASP A 234 36.94 -0.21 19.57
N ARG A 235 37.81 0.73 19.23
CA ARG A 235 39.26 0.69 19.41
C ARG A 235 39.65 0.88 20.87
N GLU A 236 40.61 0.08 21.34
CA GLU A 236 41.53 0.50 22.41
C GLU A 236 42.99 0.32 21.98
N VAL A 237 43.81 1.23 22.50
CA VAL A 237 45.19 1.54 22.14
C VAL A 237 46.14 0.94 23.20
N GLY A 238 47.29 0.44 22.74
CA GLY A 238 48.45 0.09 23.56
C GLY A 238 48.99 -1.28 23.16
N GLY A 239 50.21 -1.48 22.65
CA GLY A 239 51.45 -0.73 22.71
C GLY A 239 52.55 -1.77 22.98
N GLY A 240 53.51 -1.95 22.07
CA GLY A 240 54.70 -2.77 22.38
C GLY A 240 55.31 -3.59 21.24
N GLN A 241 56.34 -3.00 20.61
CA GLN A 241 57.61 -3.62 20.18
C GLN A 241 57.67 -4.60 19.00
N GLN A 242 58.17 -4.04 17.88
CA GLN A 242 59.36 -4.45 17.10
C GLN A 242 59.76 -5.93 17.06
N GLN A 243 59.80 -6.51 15.84
CA GLN A 243 61.05 -6.89 15.14
C GLN A 243 60.75 -7.43 13.72
N HIS A 244 61.53 -6.95 12.75
CA HIS A 244 61.71 -7.44 11.37
C HIS A 244 63.16 -7.99 11.27
N PRO A 245 63.68 -8.56 10.16
CA PRO A 245 63.08 -9.22 8.98
C PRO A 245 63.85 -10.52 8.54
N ARG A 246 63.53 -11.02 7.32
CA ARG A 246 64.34 -11.87 6.37
C ARG A 246 64.11 -13.39 6.50
N ASP A 247 64.03 -14.23 5.46
CA ASP A 247 64.53 -14.29 4.07
C ASP A 247 63.43 -14.90 3.15
N GLY A 248 63.26 -14.60 1.85
CA GLY A 248 64.09 -15.00 0.70
C GLY A 248 63.36 -16.07 -0.17
N PRO A 249 63.31 -15.98 -1.52
CA PRO A 249 62.42 -16.80 -2.36
C PRO A 249 63.10 -18.06 -2.94
N ILE A 250 62.29 -19.08 -3.23
CA ILE A 250 62.65 -20.28 -4.02
C ILE A 250 61.36 -20.63 -4.79
N GLY A 251 61.28 -20.84 -6.10
CA GLY A 251 62.21 -20.91 -7.21
C GLY A 251 61.38 -21.44 -8.38
N GLU A 252 61.50 -20.84 -9.56
CA GLU A 252 61.09 -21.45 -10.83
C GLU A 252 61.96 -22.69 -11.08
N ASP A 253 61.39 -23.79 -11.58
CA ASP A 253 62.00 -24.46 -12.75
C ASP A 253 61.11 -25.51 -13.47
N VAL A 254 61.25 -25.44 -14.79
CA VAL A 254 61.13 -26.42 -15.89
C VAL A 254 59.90 -27.31 -16.13
N GLY A 255 59.46 -27.25 -17.40
CA GLY A 255 58.73 -28.28 -18.13
C GLY A 255 58.24 -27.80 -19.48
#